data_AF-A0A845MQ93-F1
#
_entry.id   AF-A0A845MQ93-F1
#
_cell.length_a   1.000
_cell.length_b   1.000
_cell.length_c   1.000
_cell.angle_alpha   90.00
_cell.angle_beta   90.00
_cell.angle_gamma   90.00
#
_symmetry.space_group_name_H-M   'P 1'
#
loop_
_entity.id
_entity.type
_entity.pdbx_description
1 polymer ?
#
loop_
_entity_poly.entity_id
_entity_poly.type
_entity_poly.pdbx_seq_one_letter_code
_entity_poly.pdbx_strand_id
1 'polypeptide(L)'
;MKALIFVPLALLAGCQHLNYQAPATGDTAQITFTSNNTAAQPVVCVPGKGFKPTEYAISQNPMSGDALNELLETMKKSPQVTTTLSTSHASRIGVIYNRRQADNSRDRCRVALQFSPQADAQYRAHFVYDKGQCGLSLEDASGANVDAVQIDWQCP
;
A
#
# COMPACT_ATOMS: atom_id res chain seq x y z
N MET A 1 -7.64 -37.09 -46.51
CA MET A 1 -7.05 -35.77 -46.20
C MET A 1 -7.81 -35.18 -45.02
N LYS A 2 -7.18 -35.06 -43.85
CA LYS A 2 -7.80 -34.62 -42.60
C LYS A 2 -7.32 -33.19 -42.33
N ALA A 3 -8.21 -32.20 -42.45
CA ALA A 3 -7.90 -30.81 -42.19
C ALA A 3 -7.86 -30.57 -40.68
N LEU A 4 -6.69 -30.16 -40.18
CA LEU A 4 -6.49 -29.70 -38.80
C LEU A 4 -6.82 -28.20 -38.75
N ILE A 5 -7.91 -27.87 -38.05
CA ILE A 5 -8.29 -26.49 -37.74
C ILE A 5 -7.41 -26.03 -36.57
N PHE A 6 -6.47 -25.14 -36.85
CA PHE A 6 -5.74 -24.38 -35.84
C PHE A 6 -6.63 -23.23 -35.36
N VAL A 7 -7.13 -23.32 -34.12
CA VAL A 7 -7.74 -22.19 -33.41
C VAL A 7 -6.62 -21.43 -32.70
N PRO A 8 -6.38 -20.13 -32.99
CA PRO A 8 -5.48 -19.35 -32.17
C PRO A 8 -6.19 -19.01 -30.86
N LEU A 9 -5.75 -19.61 -29.76
CA LEU A 9 -6.04 -19.10 -28.43
C LEU A 9 -5.45 -17.69 -28.33
N ALA A 10 -6.31 -16.68 -28.39
CA ALA A 10 -5.97 -15.32 -28.00
C ALA A 10 -5.59 -15.34 -26.51
N LEU A 11 -4.29 -15.35 -26.23
CA LEU A 11 -3.73 -15.07 -24.92
C LEU A 11 -4.03 -13.60 -24.58
N LEU A 12 -5.22 -13.34 -24.04
CA LEU A 12 -5.48 -12.17 -23.19
C LEU A 12 -4.73 -12.40 -21.86
N ALA A 13 -3.40 -12.39 -21.93
CA ALA A 13 -2.57 -12.20 -20.75
C ALA A 13 -2.83 -10.77 -20.27
N GLY A 14 -3.86 -10.63 -19.42
CA GLY A 14 -4.23 -9.35 -18.82
C GLY A 14 -3.00 -8.70 -18.19
N CYS A 15 -2.89 -7.38 -18.35
CA CYS A 15 -1.90 -6.57 -17.68
C CYS A 15 -1.84 -7.00 -16.22
N GLN A 16 -0.74 -7.64 -15.81
CA GLN A 16 -0.59 -8.06 -14.44
C GLN A 16 -0.61 -6.79 -13.60
N HIS A 17 -1.72 -6.55 -12.92
CA HIS A 17 -1.89 -5.42 -12.03
C HIS A 17 -0.88 -5.61 -10.89
N LEU A 18 0.29 -4.98 -11.04
CA LEU A 18 1.38 -5.02 -10.07
C LEU A 18 0.95 -4.38 -8.74
N ASN A 19 -0.11 -3.57 -8.76
CA ASN A 19 -0.66 -2.86 -7.62
C ASN A 19 -1.80 -3.63 -6.96
N TYR A 20 -2.06 -3.25 -5.71
CA TYR A 20 -3.20 -3.69 -4.94
C TYR A 20 -4.49 -3.25 -5.63
N GLN A 21 -5.44 -4.17 -5.69
CA GLN A 21 -6.79 -3.92 -6.16
C GLN A 21 -7.71 -3.95 -4.94
N ALA A 22 -8.31 -2.80 -4.66
CA ALA A 22 -9.34 -2.65 -3.65
C ALA A 22 -10.49 -3.65 -3.87
N PRO A 23 -11.08 -4.25 -2.80
CA PRO A 23 -12.28 -5.07 -2.93
C PRO A 23 -13.42 -4.26 -3.56
N ALA A 24 -14.08 -4.82 -4.58
CA ALA A 24 -15.18 -4.16 -5.26
C ALA A 24 -16.55 -4.43 -4.61
N THR A 25 -16.65 -5.47 -3.77
CA THR A 25 -17.89 -5.94 -3.16
C THR A 25 -17.64 -6.50 -1.75
N GLY A 26 -18.68 -6.51 -0.92
CA GLY A 26 -18.63 -7.02 0.45
C GLY A 26 -18.31 -5.93 1.46
N ASP A 27 -18.20 -6.32 2.73
CA ASP A 27 -17.90 -5.40 3.82
C ASP A 27 -16.44 -4.93 3.71
N THR A 28 -16.26 -3.61 3.77
CA THR A 28 -14.96 -2.98 3.62
C THR A 28 -14.71 -1.97 4.73
N ALA A 29 -13.43 -1.69 4.97
CA ALA A 29 -12.96 -0.58 5.79
C ALA A 29 -12.09 0.33 4.94
N GLN A 30 -11.95 1.59 5.36
CA GLN A 30 -10.98 2.51 4.76
C GLN A 30 -9.72 2.60 5.61
N ILE A 31 -8.57 2.67 4.95
CA ILE A 31 -7.31 2.96 5.60
C ILE A 31 -6.59 4.08 4.87
N THR A 32 -6.13 5.06 5.65
CA THR A 32 -5.32 6.18 5.15
C THR A 32 -3.91 6.07 5.69
N PHE A 33 -2.95 5.91 4.78
CA PHE A 33 -1.53 5.89 5.08
C PHE A 33 -0.96 7.31 5.06
N THR A 34 -0.20 7.65 6.09
CA THR A 34 0.48 8.93 6.26
C THR A 34 1.92 8.69 6.70
N SER A 35 2.75 9.73 6.72
CA SER A 35 4.13 9.62 7.21
C SER A 35 4.61 10.86 7.96
N ASN A 36 5.73 10.73 8.67
CA ASN A 36 6.49 11.84 9.26
C ASN A 36 7.27 12.65 8.19
N ASN A 37 6.61 13.04 7.09
CA ASN A 37 7.23 13.70 5.94
C ASN A 37 8.29 12.83 5.22
N THR A 38 8.06 11.52 5.20
CA THR A 38 8.95 10.53 4.58
C THR A 38 8.25 9.86 3.42
N ALA A 39 8.83 9.98 2.22
CA ALA A 39 8.28 9.28 1.06
C ALA A 39 8.45 7.77 1.22
N ALA A 40 7.36 7.02 1.11
CA ALA A 40 7.33 5.59 1.31
C ALA A 40 6.19 4.94 0.51
N GLN A 41 6.27 3.65 0.24
CA GLN A 41 5.26 2.91 -0.53
C GLN A 41 4.37 2.11 0.41
N PRO A 42 3.09 2.47 0.58
CA PRO A 42 2.13 1.60 1.26
C PRO A 42 1.88 0.33 0.45
N VAL A 43 1.63 -0.76 1.17
CA VAL A 43 1.29 -2.05 0.59
C VAL A 43 0.16 -2.71 1.38
N VAL A 44 -0.59 -3.56 0.71
CA VAL A 44 -1.61 -4.42 1.33
C VAL A 44 -1.33 -5.86 0.92
N CYS A 45 -1.42 -6.78 1.88
CA CYS A 45 -1.30 -8.21 1.63
C CYS A 45 -2.52 -8.72 0.86
N VAL A 46 -2.27 -9.37 -0.28
CA VAL A 46 -3.29 -10.09 -1.02
C VAL A 46 -2.96 -11.58 -0.92
N PRO A 47 -3.83 -12.40 -0.30
CA PRO A 47 -3.56 -13.82 -0.11
C PRO A 47 -3.14 -14.53 -1.41
N GLY A 48 -2.07 -15.32 -1.33
CA GLY A 48 -1.48 -16.02 -2.49
C GLY A 48 -0.79 -15.13 -3.54
N LYS A 49 -0.85 -13.80 -3.40
CA LYS A 49 -0.16 -12.85 -4.30
C LYS A 49 0.93 -12.02 -3.59
N GLY A 50 1.00 -12.10 -2.26
CA GLY A 50 1.96 -11.35 -1.45
C GLY A 50 1.52 -9.91 -1.18
N PHE A 51 2.41 -9.11 -0.58
CA PHE A 51 2.20 -7.67 -0.41
C PHE A 51 2.20 -6.96 -1.78
N LYS A 52 1.12 -6.24 -2.07
CA LYS A 52 0.96 -5.45 -3.29
C LYS A 52 0.99 -3.95 -2.97
N PRO A 53 1.77 -3.14 -3.71
CA PRO A 53 1.79 -1.69 -3.53
C PRO A 53 0.43 -1.07 -3.82
N THR A 54 0.01 -0.13 -3.00
CA THR A 54 -1.10 0.76 -3.36
C THR A 54 -0.78 1.53 -4.64
N GLU A 55 -1.82 2.01 -5.32
CA GLU A 55 -1.64 2.76 -6.56
C GLU A 55 -0.74 3.98 -6.40
N TYR A 56 -0.89 4.68 -5.26
CA TYR A 56 -0.09 5.84 -4.89
C TYR A 56 0.96 5.49 -3.85
N ALA A 57 2.10 6.18 -3.89
CA ALA A 57 3.09 6.23 -2.82
C ALA A 57 2.90 7.48 -1.96
N ILE A 58 3.29 7.41 -0.69
CA ILE A 58 3.35 8.58 0.18
C ILE A 58 4.47 9.48 -0.34
N SER A 59 4.17 10.76 -0.55
CA SER A 59 5.14 11.80 -0.89
C SER A 59 5.67 12.48 0.38
N GLN A 60 6.83 13.11 0.25
CA GLN A 60 7.16 14.19 1.18
C GLN A 60 6.25 15.37 0.85
N ASN A 61 5.85 16.15 1.84
CA ASN A 61 5.15 17.42 1.63
C ASN A 61 6.10 18.36 0.87
N PRO A 62 5.82 18.71 -0.39
CA PRO A 62 6.57 19.76 -1.04
C PRO A 62 6.05 21.13 -0.57
N MET A 63 6.89 22.16 -0.67
CA MET A 63 6.42 23.54 -0.66
C MET A 63 5.35 23.71 -1.76
N SER A 64 4.20 24.27 -1.41
CA SER A 64 2.96 24.24 -2.21
C SER A 64 3.03 24.98 -3.54
N GLY A 65 2.42 24.40 -4.58
CA GLY A 65 2.06 25.05 -5.85
C GLY A 65 1.31 24.09 -6.79
N ASP A 66 0.31 24.58 -7.53
CA ASP A 66 -0.62 23.73 -8.32
C ASP A 66 0.09 22.84 -9.34
N ALA A 67 1.10 23.36 -10.04
CA ALA A 67 1.90 22.60 -11.01
C ALA A 67 2.68 21.42 -10.39
N LEU A 68 3.04 21.53 -9.10
CA LEU A 68 3.73 20.46 -8.38
C LEU A 68 2.76 19.37 -7.92
N ASN A 69 1.51 19.73 -7.60
CA ASN A 69 0.46 18.75 -7.31
C ASN A 69 0.14 17.90 -8.54
N GLU A 70 0.00 18.52 -9.72
CA GLU A 70 -0.23 17.78 -10.97
C GLU A 70 0.94 16.83 -11.32
N LEU A 71 2.18 17.27 -11.06
CA LEU A 71 3.36 16.42 -11.21
C LEU A 71 3.32 15.24 -10.24
N LEU A 72 2.98 15.47 -8.97
CA LEU A 72 2.87 14.40 -7.97
C LEU A 72 1.78 13.39 -8.33
N GLU A 73 0.61 13.85 -8.79
CA GLU A 73 -0.46 12.99 -9.29
C GLU A 73 0.01 12.14 -10.48
N THR A 74 0.70 12.75 -11.44
CA THR A 74 1.29 12.03 -12.59
C THR A 74 2.31 10.98 -12.14
N MET A 75 3.04 11.27 -11.07
CA MET A 75 4.00 10.35 -10.45
C MET A 75 3.34 9.32 -9.51
N LYS A 76 2.02 9.35 -9.34
CA LYS A 76 1.25 8.57 -8.36
C LYS A 76 1.80 8.73 -6.94
N LYS A 77 1.98 9.97 -6.52
CA LYS A 77 2.49 10.35 -5.21
C LYS A 77 1.53 11.30 -4.53
N SER A 78 1.25 11.08 -3.25
CA SER A 78 0.34 11.93 -2.47
C SER A 78 0.83 12.05 -1.02
N PRO A 79 0.61 13.17 -0.32
CA PRO A 79 0.92 13.29 1.10
C PRO A 79 0.20 12.25 1.98
N GLN A 80 -0.98 11.80 1.54
CA GLN A 80 -1.76 10.75 2.19
C GLN A 80 -2.32 9.79 1.14
N VAL A 81 -2.28 8.49 1.41
CA VAL A 81 -2.77 7.47 0.48
C VAL A 81 -3.90 6.71 1.14
N THR A 82 -5.11 6.84 0.60
CA THR A 82 -6.28 6.11 1.10
C THR A 82 -6.61 4.93 0.20
N THR A 83 -6.94 3.79 0.79
CA THR A 83 -7.43 2.60 0.08
C THR A 83 -8.44 1.84 0.93
N THR A 84 -9.10 0.84 0.34
CA THR A 84 -10.07 -0.01 1.02
C THR A 84 -9.49 -1.38 1.33
N LEU A 85 -9.89 -1.92 2.48
CA LEU A 85 -9.53 -3.25 2.97
C LEU A 85 -10.78 -4.12 3.06
N SER A 86 -10.63 -5.43 2.86
CA SER A 86 -11.71 -6.37 3.20
C SER A 86 -11.74 -6.60 4.70
N THR A 87 -12.95 -6.73 5.25
CA THR A 87 -13.17 -7.04 6.67
C THR A 87 -13.50 -8.51 6.92
N SER A 88 -13.56 -9.32 5.85
CA SER A 88 -13.85 -10.76 5.95
C SER A 88 -12.81 -11.52 6.77
N HIS A 89 -11.57 -11.03 6.82
CA HIS A 89 -10.45 -11.62 7.54
C HIS A 89 -9.53 -10.55 8.12
N ALA A 90 -8.64 -10.96 9.03
CA ALA A 90 -7.55 -10.11 9.49
C ALA A 90 -6.72 -9.60 8.30
N SER A 91 -6.61 -8.29 8.19
CA SER A 91 -5.85 -7.62 7.14
C SER A 91 -4.40 -7.46 7.55
N ARG A 92 -3.48 -7.65 6.59
CA ARG A 92 -2.06 -7.33 6.75
C ARG A 92 -1.70 -6.15 5.87
N ILE A 93 -1.20 -5.10 6.47
CA ILE A 93 -0.77 -3.87 5.80
C ILE A 93 0.71 -3.67 6.05
N GLY A 94 1.36 -2.87 5.21
CA GLY A 94 2.75 -2.52 5.44
C GLY A 94 3.19 -1.29 4.70
N VAL A 95 4.43 -0.89 4.96
CA VAL A 95 5.10 0.20 4.28
C VAL A 95 6.51 -0.24 3.90
N ILE A 96 6.89 0.02 2.64
CA ILE A 96 8.25 -0.14 2.14
C ILE A 96 8.89 1.24 2.03
N TYR A 97 10.03 1.41 2.68
CA TYR A 97 10.87 2.58 2.51
C TYR A 97 12.17 2.18 1.80
N ASN A 98 12.50 2.91 0.75
CA ASN A 98 13.69 2.68 -0.07
C ASN A 98 14.16 4.02 -0.63
N ARG A 99 15.00 4.72 0.12
CA ARG A 99 15.53 6.03 -0.27
C ARG A 99 17.02 5.92 -0.58
N ARG A 100 17.42 6.50 -1.71
CA ARG A 100 18.83 6.72 -2.03
C ARG A 100 19.26 8.05 -1.42
N GLN A 101 20.37 8.03 -0.69
CA GLN A 101 20.99 9.21 -0.10
C GLN A 101 21.98 9.86 -1.09
N ALA A 102 22.41 11.09 -0.79
CA ALA A 102 23.32 11.86 -1.65
C ALA A 102 24.70 11.18 -1.81
N ASP A 103 25.14 10.44 -0.80
CA ASP A 103 26.37 9.65 -0.80
C ASP A 103 26.23 8.29 -1.52
N ASN A 104 25.10 8.05 -2.19
CA ASN A 104 24.70 6.80 -2.83
C ASN A 104 24.40 5.63 -1.89
N SER A 105 24.47 5.81 -0.57
CA SER A 105 23.93 4.84 0.37
C SER A 105 22.41 4.70 0.18
N ARG A 106 21.86 3.57 0.63
CA ARG A 106 20.43 3.30 0.53
C ARG A 106 19.89 2.90 1.88
N ASP A 107 18.96 3.71 2.36
CA ASP A 107 18.14 3.34 3.50
C ASP A 107 16.98 2.48 3.00
N ARG A 108 16.89 1.28 3.54
CA ARG A 108 15.88 0.31 3.17
C ARG A 108 15.30 -0.33 4.41
N CYS A 109 13.99 -0.27 4.53
CA CYS A 109 13.27 -1.01 5.54
C CYS A 109 11.90 -1.43 5.03
N ARG A 110 11.29 -2.35 5.75
CA ARG A 110 9.91 -2.75 5.56
C ARG A 110 9.32 -3.05 6.93
N VAL A 111 8.09 -2.63 7.15
CA VAL A 111 7.34 -2.87 8.39
C VAL A 111 5.93 -3.26 8.02
N ALA A 112 5.37 -4.24 8.72
CA ALA A 112 4.03 -4.75 8.47
C ALA A 112 3.28 -4.95 9.78
N LEU A 113 1.98 -4.70 9.74
CA LEU A 113 1.03 -4.92 10.83
C LEU A 113 -0.07 -5.86 10.37
N GLN A 114 -0.57 -6.67 11.30
CA GLN A 114 -1.81 -7.42 11.15
C GLN A 114 -2.85 -6.90 12.14
N PHE A 115 -4.08 -6.69 11.67
CA PHE A 115 -5.21 -6.29 12.52
C PHE A 115 -6.53 -6.78 11.91
N SER A 116 -7.62 -6.71 12.67
CA SER A 116 -8.96 -7.10 12.22
C SER A 116 -9.82 -5.86 11.95
N PRO A 117 -9.94 -5.40 10.70
CA PRO A 117 -10.74 -4.23 10.38
C PRO A 117 -12.24 -4.51 10.53
N GLN A 118 -12.99 -3.52 10.99
CA GLN A 118 -14.44 -3.55 11.12
C GLN A 118 -15.13 -2.92 9.89
N ALA A 119 -16.33 -3.39 9.55
CA ALA A 119 -17.11 -2.84 8.45
C ALA A 119 -17.37 -1.34 8.62
N ASP A 120 -17.22 -0.58 7.53
CA ASP A 120 -17.40 0.87 7.45
C ASP A 120 -16.48 1.70 8.37
N ALA A 121 -15.52 1.06 9.04
CA ALA A 121 -14.55 1.74 9.89
C ALA A 121 -13.49 2.47 9.07
N GLN A 122 -12.92 3.50 9.68
CA GLN A 122 -11.81 4.27 9.13
C GLN A 122 -10.59 4.13 10.04
N TYR A 123 -9.45 3.89 9.41
CA TYR A 123 -8.18 3.71 10.09
C TYR A 123 -7.12 4.64 9.52
N ARG A 124 -6.18 5.05 10.37
CA ARG A 124 -5.00 5.82 9.99
C ARG A 124 -3.74 5.03 10.31
N ALA A 125 -3.00 4.66 9.29
CA ALA A 125 -1.67 4.08 9.43
C ALA A 125 -0.61 5.17 9.32
N HIS A 126 0.18 5.39 10.37
CA HIS A 126 1.22 6.42 10.38
C HIS A 126 2.61 5.80 10.35
N PHE A 127 3.34 6.07 9.27
CA PHE A 127 4.70 5.60 9.06
C PHE A 127 5.73 6.59 9.60
N VAL A 128 6.70 6.07 10.34
CA VAL A 128 7.82 6.86 10.85
C VAL A 128 9.12 6.19 10.43
N TYR A 129 9.97 6.95 9.76
CA TYR A 129 11.39 6.61 9.61
C TYR A 129 12.22 7.53 10.52
N ASP A 130 12.99 6.94 11.42
CA ASP A 130 13.96 7.66 12.26
C ASP A 130 15.20 6.81 12.47
N LYS A 131 16.39 7.41 12.32
CA LYS A 131 17.70 6.79 12.60
C LYS A 131 17.88 5.35 12.06
N GLY A 132 17.45 5.08 10.82
CA GLY A 132 17.60 3.75 10.21
C GLY A 132 16.51 2.74 10.59
N GLN A 133 15.55 3.12 11.42
CA GLN A 133 14.46 2.26 11.88
C GLN A 133 13.12 2.70 11.32
N CYS A 134 12.22 1.73 11.18
CA CYS A 134 10.88 1.94 10.63
C CYS A 134 9.82 1.51 11.61
N GLY A 135 8.96 2.46 11.94
CA GLY A 135 7.76 2.25 12.74
C GLY A 135 6.51 2.41 11.87
N LEU A 136 5.48 1.65 12.23
CA LEU A 136 4.14 1.81 11.70
C LEU A 136 3.19 1.71 12.88
N SER A 137 2.38 2.74 13.10
CA SER A 137 1.27 2.72 14.07
C SER A 137 -0.06 2.72 13.35
N LEU A 138 -1.10 2.25 14.03
CA LEU A 138 -2.46 2.19 13.50
C LEU A 138 -3.43 2.76 14.52
N GLU A 139 -4.21 3.75 14.09
CA GLU A 139 -5.24 4.41 14.88
C GLU A 139 -6.60 4.29 14.18
N ASP A 140 -7.68 4.33 14.96
CA ASP A 140 -9.04 4.44 14.43
C ASP A 140 -9.44 5.92 14.18
N ALA A 141 -10.68 6.13 13.74
CA ALA A 141 -11.22 7.46 13.46
C ALA A 141 -11.23 8.40 14.69
N SER A 142 -11.28 7.85 15.91
CA SER A 142 -11.25 8.62 17.16
C SER A 142 -9.82 9.00 17.58
N GLY A 143 -8.81 8.45 16.90
CA GLY A 143 -7.40 8.58 17.28
C GLY A 143 -6.96 7.58 18.35
N ALA A 144 -7.80 6.59 18.69
CA ALA A 144 -7.40 5.52 19.59
C ALA A 144 -6.52 4.51 18.86
N ASN A 145 -5.52 3.97 19.55
CA ASN A 145 -4.69 2.89 19.00
C ASN A 145 -5.54 1.64 18.76
N VAL A 146 -5.35 1.05 17.58
CA VAL A 146 -5.97 -0.23 17.22
C VAL A 146 -5.09 -1.37 17.75
N ASP A 147 -5.72 -2.48 18.15
CA ASP A 147 -5.01 -3.72 18.46
C ASP A 147 -4.41 -4.32 17.16
N ALA A 148 -3.25 -3.82 16.80
CA ALA A 148 -2.48 -4.21 15.63
C ALA A 148 -1.14 -4.82 16.07
N VAL A 149 -0.83 -5.99 15.53
CA VAL A 149 0.38 -6.74 15.88
C VAL A 149 1.40 -6.55 14.76
N GLN A 150 2.63 -6.17 15.12
CA GLN A 150 3.74 -6.18 14.17
C GLN A 150 4.06 -7.61 13.76
N ILE A 151 4.11 -7.85 12.46
CA ILE A 151 4.38 -9.16 11.88
C ILE A 151 5.64 -9.12 11.02
N ASP A 152 6.22 -10.30 10.81
CA ASP A 152 7.21 -10.48 9.77
C ASP A 152 6.64 -10.11 8.41
N TRP A 153 7.53 -9.77 7.46
CA TRP A 153 7.16 -9.49 6.08
C TRP A 153 6.76 -10.77 5.33
N GLN A 154 5.62 -11.32 5.71
CA GLN A 154 5.05 -12.54 5.18
C GLN A 154 3.57 -12.30 4.93
N CYS A 155 3.16 -12.51 3.69
CA CYS A 155 1.77 -12.47 3.26
C CYS A 155 1.44 -13.88 2.75
N PRO A 156 0.55 -14.60 3.45
CA PRO A 156 0.29 -16.01 3.18
C PRO A 156 -0.54 -16.20 1.91
#